data_AF-A0A7I9YVR1-F1
#
_entry.id   AF-A0A7I9YVR1-F1
#
_cell.length_a   1.000
_cell.length_b   1.000
_cell.length_c   1.000
_cell.angle_alpha   90.00
_cell.angle_beta   90.00
_cell.angle_gamma   90.00
#
_symmetry.space_group_name_H-M   'P 1'
#
loop_
_entity.id
_entity.type
_entity.pdbx_description
1 polymer ?
#
loop_
_entity_poly.entity_id
_entity_poly.type
_entity_poly.pdbx_seq_one_letter_code
_entity_poly.pdbx_strand_id
1 'polypeptide(L)'
;MMAWAWVRARRMLAVVVCAVLTLTGCSFRGLNSLPLPGAVGRGPGAVIYHVELPNVGTMESNSPVMIDDVVVGSVGNMRVRGWHADVEISVKRDVVVPANVVATVGQTSLLGSMHLALNPPLGQQASGRLQPGATIPLSRSSAYPSTEQTLSSLAAVVNGGGLGQIGEVVHNFSTALAGREGAVRDLLKRLDTFVGTLNDQRDEIVDAINALNRLAGTFADQRDVLAEALRKVPPALDVLIRERPRFTAALDKLRVFSNTATRLINDSQADLVANLKNLEPTIRALADVGPELGAAIAASFVFPFTQNFVDRAVRGDYFNLHVDLDLSIPRLKRGLMLGTHWGALDQPLVPAPGDPYYLNYTHDPLHDPIRPPWVDPERVPLPPPPPGARLPGPPPTPAPAPAPGPGPAPGPGPAPGPAPGPDAAPTEGGG
;
A
#
# COMPACT_ATOMS: atom_id res chain seq x y z
N MET A 1 -117.30 -72.54 -37.25
CA MET A 1 -115.81 -72.55 -37.21
C MET A 1 -115.15 -71.50 -38.12
N MET A 2 -115.71 -71.15 -39.30
CA MET A 2 -115.09 -70.16 -40.22
C MET A 2 -114.96 -68.73 -39.67
N ALA A 3 -115.93 -68.22 -38.91
CA ALA A 3 -115.88 -66.85 -38.38
C ALA A 3 -114.73 -66.61 -37.39
N TRP A 4 -114.33 -67.65 -36.63
CA TRP A 4 -113.28 -67.54 -35.63
C TRP A 4 -111.88 -67.55 -36.25
N ALA A 5 -111.70 -68.29 -37.34
CA ALA A 5 -110.48 -68.27 -38.15
C ALA A 5 -110.25 -66.90 -38.81
N TRP A 6 -111.31 -66.25 -39.28
CA TRP A 6 -111.24 -64.94 -39.92
C TRP A 6 -110.85 -63.79 -38.96
N VAL A 7 -111.35 -63.83 -37.72
CA VAL A 7 -110.99 -62.85 -36.68
C VAL A 7 -109.54 -63.04 -36.22
N ARG A 8 -109.07 -64.28 -36.08
CA ARG A 8 -107.66 -64.57 -35.76
C ARG A 8 -106.71 -64.11 -36.89
N ALA A 9 -107.09 -64.33 -38.14
CA ALA A 9 -106.30 -63.87 -39.29
C ALA A 9 -106.18 -62.34 -39.37
N ARG A 10 -107.27 -61.58 -39.16
CA ARG A 10 -107.21 -60.10 -39.12
C ARG A 10 -106.38 -59.57 -37.95
N ARG A 11 -106.45 -60.21 -36.78
CA ARG A 11 -105.62 -59.84 -35.63
C ARG A 11 -104.15 -60.13 -35.86
N MET A 12 -103.80 -61.28 -36.43
CA MET A 12 -102.41 -61.57 -36.81
C MET A 12 -101.89 -60.59 -37.87
N LEU A 13 -102.69 -60.28 -38.90
CA LEU A 13 -102.32 -59.31 -39.93
C LEU A 13 -102.04 -57.92 -39.32
N ALA A 14 -102.90 -57.46 -38.40
CA ALA A 14 -102.69 -56.17 -37.73
C ALA A 14 -101.41 -56.15 -36.86
N VAL A 15 -101.12 -57.25 -36.16
CA VAL A 15 -99.88 -57.38 -35.36
C VAL A 15 -98.65 -57.39 -36.27
N VAL A 16 -98.70 -58.11 -37.40
CA VAL A 16 -97.60 -58.15 -38.37
C VAL A 16 -97.37 -56.77 -39.00
N VAL A 17 -98.43 -56.07 -39.40
CA VAL A 17 -98.32 -54.71 -39.98
C VAL A 17 -97.74 -53.72 -38.96
N CYS A 18 -98.22 -53.74 -37.71
CA CYS A 18 -97.64 -52.91 -36.65
C CYS A 18 -96.18 -53.25 -36.40
N ALA A 19 -95.80 -54.53 -36.37
CA ALA A 19 -94.42 -54.95 -36.18
C ALA A 19 -93.51 -54.49 -37.34
N VAL A 20 -93.97 -54.59 -38.59
CA VAL A 20 -93.20 -54.14 -39.77
C VAL A 20 -93.00 -52.61 -39.74
N LEU A 21 -94.02 -51.84 -39.37
CA LEU A 21 -93.92 -50.38 -39.26
C LEU A 21 -93.00 -49.93 -38.13
N THR A 22 -93.01 -50.60 -36.98
CA THR A 22 -92.11 -50.25 -35.87
C THR A 22 -90.68 -50.71 -36.09
N LEU A 23 -90.46 -51.85 -36.75
CA LEU A 23 -89.11 -52.38 -37.04
C LEU A 23 -88.39 -51.61 -38.16
N THR A 24 -89.12 -51.11 -39.17
CA THR A 24 -88.53 -50.33 -40.27
C THR A 24 -88.10 -48.92 -39.85
N GLY A 25 -88.77 -48.34 -38.86
CA GLY A 25 -88.45 -47.02 -38.31
C GLY A 25 -87.06 -46.92 -37.66
N CYS A 26 -86.49 -48.02 -37.16
CA CYS A 26 -85.19 -48.01 -36.49
C CYS A 26 -83.98 -47.99 -37.45
N SER A 27 -84.18 -48.22 -38.75
CA SER A 27 -83.07 -48.26 -39.72
C SER A 27 -82.70 -46.88 -40.30
N PHE A 28 -83.61 -45.91 -40.23
CA PHE A 28 -83.39 -44.58 -40.79
C PHE A 28 -82.58 -43.71 -39.82
N ARG A 29 -81.32 -43.44 -40.17
CA ARG A 29 -80.39 -42.62 -39.38
C ARG A 29 -80.29 -41.18 -39.92
N GLY A 30 -81.42 -40.62 -40.34
CA GLY A 30 -81.49 -39.27 -40.91
C GLY A 30 -81.16 -39.21 -42.41
N LEU A 31 -81.29 -38.01 -42.99
CA LEU A 31 -81.15 -37.77 -44.44
C LEU A 31 -79.77 -38.17 -44.99
N ASN A 32 -78.72 -38.07 -44.17
CA ASN A 32 -77.36 -38.44 -44.56
C ASN A 32 -77.14 -39.95 -44.71
N SER A 33 -78.05 -40.79 -44.19
CA SER A 33 -77.96 -42.25 -44.35
C SER A 33 -78.37 -42.73 -45.74
N LEU A 34 -79.00 -41.85 -46.54
CA LEU A 34 -79.36 -42.14 -47.93
C LEU A 34 -78.21 -41.75 -48.87
N PRO A 35 -77.99 -42.51 -49.96
CA PRO A 35 -77.14 -42.05 -51.04
C PRO A 35 -77.70 -40.76 -51.63
N LEU A 36 -76.93 -39.67 -51.50
CA LEU A 36 -77.26 -38.41 -52.16
C LEU A 36 -77.18 -38.61 -53.68
N PRO A 37 -78.20 -38.18 -54.45
CA PRO A 37 -78.07 -38.13 -55.91
C PRO A 37 -76.91 -37.19 -56.27
N GLY A 38 -75.91 -37.73 -56.97
CA GLY A 38 -74.67 -37.03 -57.31
C GLY A 38 -73.43 -37.43 -56.49
N ALA A 39 -73.58 -38.25 -55.43
CA ALA A 39 -72.43 -38.78 -54.69
C ALA A 39 -71.58 -39.71 -55.57
N VAL A 40 -70.29 -39.40 -55.65
CA VAL A 40 -69.33 -40.12 -56.50
C VAL A 40 -69.08 -41.53 -55.96
N GLY A 41 -68.93 -42.50 -56.87
CA GLY A 41 -68.59 -43.88 -56.49
C GLY A 41 -69.75 -44.68 -55.90
N ARG A 42 -71.02 -44.32 -56.15
CA ARG A 42 -72.22 -45.09 -55.74
C ARG A 42 -72.92 -45.84 -56.88
N GLY A 43 -72.36 -45.79 -58.10
CA GLY A 43 -72.94 -46.42 -59.28
C GLY A 43 -72.70 -47.94 -59.37
N PRO A 44 -73.34 -48.63 -60.35
CA PRO A 44 -73.13 -50.07 -60.57
C PRO A 44 -71.64 -50.38 -60.78
N GLY A 45 -71.09 -51.27 -59.94
CA GLY A 45 -69.68 -51.68 -60.01
C GLY A 45 -68.70 -50.85 -59.17
N ALA A 46 -69.19 -49.94 -58.33
CA ALA A 46 -68.37 -49.33 -57.28
C ALA A 46 -67.72 -50.39 -56.37
N VAL A 47 -66.52 -50.09 -55.89
CA VAL A 47 -65.74 -50.98 -55.02
C VAL A 47 -65.76 -50.44 -53.60
N ILE A 48 -66.10 -51.31 -52.66
CA ILE A 48 -66.14 -50.97 -51.23
C ILE A 48 -64.79 -51.31 -50.59
N TYR A 49 -64.31 -50.44 -49.72
CA TYR A 49 -63.17 -50.69 -48.84
C TYR A 49 -63.51 -50.27 -47.40
N HIS A 50 -62.75 -50.77 -46.44
CA HIS A 50 -62.84 -50.37 -45.03
C HIS A 50 -61.61 -49.56 -44.63
N VAL A 51 -61.80 -48.57 -43.78
CA VAL A 51 -60.70 -47.71 -43.31
C VAL A 51 -60.86 -47.50 -41.81
N GLU A 52 -59.84 -47.89 -41.06
CA GLU A 52 -59.76 -47.64 -39.62
C GLU A 52 -59.10 -46.29 -39.39
N LEU A 53 -59.81 -45.33 -38.78
CA LEU A 53 -59.34 -43.96 -38.58
C LEU A 53 -59.28 -43.63 -37.08
N PRO A 54 -58.25 -42.88 -36.63
CA PRO A 54 -58.15 -42.49 -35.21
C PRO A 54 -59.24 -41.49 -34.83
N ASN A 55 -59.60 -40.58 -35.73
CA ASN A 55 -60.66 -39.60 -35.54
C ASN A 55 -61.24 -39.22 -36.91
N VAL A 56 -62.57 -39.12 -37.00
CA VAL A 56 -63.28 -38.71 -38.22
C VAL A 56 -63.61 -37.21 -38.24
N GLY A 57 -63.35 -36.49 -37.15
CA GLY A 57 -63.74 -35.09 -36.97
C GLY A 57 -65.25 -34.92 -37.18
N THR A 58 -65.60 -34.06 -38.13
CA THR A 58 -66.96 -33.75 -38.57
C THR A 58 -67.30 -34.42 -39.92
N MET A 59 -66.62 -35.53 -40.27
CA MET A 59 -66.92 -36.30 -41.48
C MET A 59 -68.32 -36.93 -41.38
N GLU A 60 -69.08 -36.85 -42.46
CA GLU A 60 -70.44 -37.40 -42.54
C GLU A 60 -70.53 -38.47 -43.62
N SER A 61 -71.62 -39.25 -43.58
CA SER A 61 -71.97 -40.10 -44.71
C SER A 61 -72.13 -39.22 -45.96
N ASN A 62 -71.62 -39.71 -47.10
CA ASN A 62 -71.49 -38.98 -48.36
C ASN A 62 -70.36 -37.94 -48.44
N SER A 63 -69.55 -37.75 -47.40
CA SER A 63 -68.29 -36.99 -47.53
C SER A 63 -67.44 -37.52 -48.68
N PRO A 64 -66.72 -36.67 -49.42
CA PRO A 64 -65.94 -37.11 -50.58
C PRO A 64 -64.74 -37.95 -50.15
N VAL A 65 -64.42 -38.93 -50.98
CA VAL A 65 -63.16 -39.70 -50.92
C VAL A 65 -62.31 -39.26 -52.10
N MET A 66 -61.08 -38.87 -51.83
CA MET A 66 -60.17 -38.24 -52.79
C MET A 66 -58.87 -39.03 -52.94
N ILE A 67 -58.33 -39.05 -54.16
CA ILE A 67 -56.96 -39.48 -54.46
C ILE A 67 -56.34 -38.32 -55.24
N ASP A 68 -55.18 -37.83 -54.82
CA ASP A 68 -54.50 -36.67 -55.41
C ASP A 68 -55.46 -35.47 -55.64
N ASP A 69 -56.26 -35.15 -54.60
CA ASP A 69 -57.28 -34.09 -54.59
C ASP A 69 -58.44 -34.24 -55.59
N VAL A 70 -58.55 -35.39 -56.26
CA VAL A 70 -59.66 -35.71 -57.17
C VAL A 70 -60.69 -36.57 -56.46
N VAL A 71 -61.96 -36.18 -56.50
CA VAL A 71 -63.06 -36.97 -55.92
C VAL A 71 -63.29 -38.25 -56.72
N VAL A 72 -62.94 -39.38 -56.09
CA VAL A 72 -63.03 -40.72 -56.66
C VAL A 72 -64.14 -41.57 -56.03
N GLY A 73 -64.68 -41.13 -54.90
CA GLY A 73 -65.66 -41.89 -54.15
C GLY A 73 -66.39 -41.07 -53.11
N SER A 74 -67.12 -41.77 -52.25
CA SER A 74 -67.85 -41.19 -51.13
C SER A 74 -67.79 -42.10 -49.91
N VAL A 75 -67.83 -41.48 -48.75
CA VAL A 75 -67.93 -42.13 -47.45
C VAL A 75 -69.31 -42.76 -47.30
N GLY A 76 -69.34 -43.99 -46.81
CA GLY A 76 -70.53 -44.77 -46.50
C GLY A 76 -70.80 -44.77 -45.00
N ASN A 77 -71.10 -45.96 -44.47
CA ASN A 77 -71.39 -46.12 -43.05
C ASN A 77 -70.12 -46.01 -42.19
N MET A 78 -70.25 -45.30 -41.06
CA MET A 78 -69.19 -45.19 -40.06
C MET A 78 -69.65 -45.85 -38.76
N ARG A 79 -68.76 -46.62 -38.13
CA ARG A 79 -69.01 -47.29 -36.84
C ARG A 79 -67.81 -47.10 -35.93
N VAL A 80 -68.04 -46.97 -34.64
CA VAL A 80 -66.94 -47.00 -33.66
C VAL A 80 -66.66 -48.46 -33.29
N ARG A 81 -65.39 -48.87 -33.36
CA ARG A 81 -64.89 -50.17 -32.88
C ARG A 81 -63.62 -49.91 -32.08
N GLY A 82 -63.48 -50.46 -30.88
CA GLY A 82 -62.20 -50.41 -30.14
C GLY A 82 -61.55 -49.01 -30.03
N TRP A 83 -62.34 -47.95 -29.82
CA TRP A 83 -61.89 -46.54 -29.76
C TRP A 83 -61.36 -45.91 -31.05
N HIS A 84 -61.55 -46.55 -32.21
CA HIS A 84 -61.30 -45.95 -33.53
C HIS A 84 -62.56 -46.04 -34.42
N ALA A 85 -62.61 -45.27 -35.49
CA ALA A 85 -63.70 -45.35 -36.46
C ALA A 85 -63.40 -46.37 -37.56
N ASP A 86 -64.30 -47.33 -37.77
CA ASP A 86 -64.36 -48.22 -38.94
C ASP A 86 -65.29 -47.58 -39.97
N VAL A 87 -64.70 -47.07 -41.05
CA VAL A 87 -65.38 -46.30 -42.09
C VAL A 87 -65.43 -47.11 -43.37
N GLU A 88 -66.65 -47.37 -43.83
CA GLU A 88 -66.90 -47.92 -45.15
C GLU A 88 -66.77 -46.81 -46.20
N ILE A 89 -66.02 -47.05 -47.27
CA ILE A 89 -65.89 -46.12 -48.39
C ILE A 89 -66.27 -46.80 -49.69
N SER A 90 -66.88 -46.04 -50.59
CA SER A 90 -67.30 -46.51 -51.90
C SER A 90 -66.56 -45.73 -52.98
N VAL A 91 -65.75 -46.41 -53.78
CA VAL A 91 -64.89 -45.83 -54.80
C VAL A 91 -65.35 -46.25 -56.18
N LYS A 92 -65.21 -45.37 -57.18
CA LYS A 92 -65.50 -45.68 -58.58
C LYS A 92 -64.69 -46.91 -59.07
N ARG A 93 -65.28 -47.66 -60.01
CA ARG A 93 -64.71 -48.93 -60.54
C ARG A 93 -63.38 -48.75 -61.28
N ASP A 94 -63.26 -47.64 -62.00
CA ASP A 94 -62.13 -47.28 -62.88
C ASP A 94 -60.95 -46.69 -62.11
N VAL A 95 -61.12 -46.42 -60.81
CA VAL A 95 -60.07 -45.85 -59.97
C VAL A 95 -59.25 -46.96 -59.32
N VAL A 96 -57.94 -46.89 -59.50
CA VAL A 96 -56.98 -47.81 -58.85
C VAL A 96 -56.55 -47.20 -57.52
N VAL A 97 -56.93 -47.83 -56.41
CA VAL A 97 -56.41 -47.50 -55.08
C VAL A 97 -55.07 -48.22 -54.89
N PRO A 98 -53.95 -47.52 -54.62
CA PRO A 98 -52.65 -48.16 -54.40
C PRO A 98 -52.65 -49.09 -53.18
N ALA A 99 -51.86 -50.17 -53.21
CA ALA A 99 -51.77 -51.10 -52.06
C ALA A 99 -51.00 -50.52 -50.87
N ASN A 100 -50.12 -49.55 -51.13
CA ASN A 100 -49.37 -48.80 -50.12
C ASN A 100 -50.09 -47.53 -49.63
N VAL A 101 -51.37 -47.34 -49.96
CA VAL A 101 -52.13 -46.14 -49.62
C VAL A 101 -52.15 -45.87 -48.10
N VAL A 102 -52.12 -44.58 -47.76
CA VAL A 102 -52.36 -44.04 -46.42
C VAL A 102 -53.66 -43.26 -46.47
N ALA A 103 -54.52 -43.48 -45.48
CA ALA A 103 -55.79 -42.79 -45.36
C ALA A 103 -55.64 -41.59 -44.43
N THR A 104 -55.93 -40.38 -44.91
CA THR A 104 -55.83 -39.17 -44.09
C THR A 104 -57.15 -38.42 -44.11
N VAL A 105 -57.68 -38.10 -42.92
CA VAL A 105 -58.86 -37.23 -42.80
C VAL A 105 -58.42 -35.78 -42.90
N GLY A 106 -58.91 -35.10 -43.94
CA GLY A 106 -58.63 -33.69 -44.21
C GLY A 106 -59.88 -32.83 -44.18
N GLN A 107 -59.67 -31.52 -44.06
CA GLN A 107 -60.74 -30.53 -44.03
C GLN A 107 -60.91 -29.92 -45.43
N THR A 108 -62.11 -30.07 -46.01
CA THR A 108 -62.45 -29.57 -47.35
C THR A 108 -62.89 -28.12 -47.33
N SER A 109 -63.53 -27.67 -46.23
CA SER A 109 -64.06 -26.31 -46.08
C SER A 109 -63.56 -25.68 -44.79
N LEU A 110 -63.30 -24.37 -44.81
CA LEU A 110 -62.98 -23.59 -43.62
C LEU A 110 -64.08 -23.68 -42.53
N LEU A 111 -65.32 -24.00 -42.91
CA LEU A 111 -66.44 -24.20 -41.99
C LEU A 111 -66.51 -25.62 -41.41
N GLY A 112 -65.51 -26.46 -41.66
CA GLY A 112 -65.35 -27.75 -40.97
C GLY A 112 -66.03 -28.94 -41.64
N SER A 113 -66.17 -28.97 -42.97
CA SER A 113 -66.52 -30.24 -43.64
C SER A 113 -65.27 -31.07 -43.91
N MET A 114 -65.32 -32.38 -43.67
CA MET A 114 -64.18 -33.29 -43.83
C MET A 114 -64.30 -34.17 -45.08
N HIS A 115 -63.15 -34.61 -45.58
CA HIS A 115 -62.99 -35.62 -46.63
C HIS A 115 -61.98 -36.69 -46.20
N LEU A 116 -61.98 -37.81 -46.93
CA LEU A 116 -60.96 -38.84 -46.80
C LEU A 116 -60.01 -38.79 -47.99
N ALA A 117 -58.73 -38.51 -47.75
CA ALA A 117 -57.68 -38.59 -48.74
C ALA A 117 -57.02 -39.98 -48.72
N LEU A 118 -56.79 -40.55 -49.88
CA LEU A 118 -56.21 -41.87 -50.09
C LEU A 118 -54.96 -41.73 -50.97
N ASN A 119 -53.84 -41.30 -50.37
CA ASN A 119 -52.61 -41.03 -51.12
C ASN A 119 -51.49 -42.00 -50.71
N PRO A 120 -50.49 -42.25 -51.58
CA PRO A 120 -49.27 -42.93 -51.15
C PRO A 120 -48.60 -42.17 -50.00
N PRO A 121 -47.75 -42.83 -49.20
CA PRO A 121 -46.96 -42.16 -48.17
C PRO A 121 -46.12 -41.04 -48.80
N LEU A 122 -45.97 -39.92 -48.08
CA LEU A 122 -45.20 -38.77 -48.56
C LEU A 122 -43.81 -39.20 -49.04
N GLY A 123 -43.44 -38.80 -50.27
CA GLY A 123 -42.16 -39.12 -50.90
C GLY A 123 -42.06 -40.54 -51.48
N GLN A 124 -43.11 -41.35 -51.44
CA GLN A 124 -43.15 -42.67 -52.06
C GLN A 124 -44.08 -42.69 -53.27
N GLN A 125 -43.74 -43.49 -54.28
CA GLN A 125 -44.62 -43.72 -55.43
C GLN A 125 -45.75 -44.69 -55.08
N ALA A 126 -46.89 -44.55 -55.75
CA ALA A 126 -47.99 -45.51 -55.69
C ALA A 126 -47.49 -46.90 -56.13
N SER A 127 -47.76 -47.94 -55.34
CA SER A 127 -47.37 -49.31 -55.66
C SER A 127 -48.51 -50.30 -55.42
N GLY A 128 -48.64 -51.25 -56.36
CA GLY A 128 -49.67 -52.28 -56.33
C GLY A 128 -51.10 -51.75 -56.42
N ARG A 129 -52.07 -52.63 -56.17
CA ARG A 129 -53.48 -52.31 -56.11
C ARG A 129 -54.08 -52.92 -54.84
N LEU A 130 -54.79 -52.10 -54.08
CA LEU A 130 -55.54 -52.57 -52.92
C LEU A 130 -56.68 -53.48 -53.39
N GLN A 131 -56.82 -54.64 -52.76
CA GLN A 131 -57.87 -55.60 -53.13
C GLN A 131 -59.26 -55.08 -52.75
N PRO A 132 -60.29 -55.29 -53.58
CA PRO A 132 -61.68 -54.98 -53.22
C PRO A 132 -62.07 -55.55 -51.86
N GLY A 133 -62.71 -54.75 -51.01
CA GLY A 133 -63.13 -55.14 -49.66
C GLY A 133 -62.02 -55.15 -48.61
N ALA A 134 -60.77 -54.85 -48.98
CA ALA A 134 -59.67 -54.78 -48.01
C ALA A 134 -59.85 -53.62 -47.02
N THR A 135 -59.25 -53.81 -45.84
CA THR A 135 -59.19 -52.81 -44.77
C THR A 135 -57.86 -52.09 -44.79
N ILE A 136 -57.89 -50.76 -44.81
CA ILE A 136 -56.74 -49.90 -44.51
C ILE A 136 -56.64 -49.79 -42.97
N PRO A 137 -55.58 -50.34 -42.36
CA PRO A 137 -55.48 -50.44 -40.91
C PRO A 137 -55.16 -49.09 -40.27
N LEU A 138 -55.43 -48.96 -38.96
CA LEU A 138 -55.17 -47.73 -38.21
C LEU A 138 -53.70 -47.25 -38.31
N SER A 139 -52.74 -48.18 -38.45
CA SER A 139 -51.32 -47.86 -38.61
C SER A 139 -50.96 -47.11 -39.89
N ARG A 140 -51.87 -47.12 -40.89
CA ARG A 140 -51.75 -46.38 -42.16
C ARG A 140 -52.83 -45.31 -42.27
N SER A 141 -53.31 -44.82 -41.13
CA SER A 141 -54.36 -43.83 -41.08
C SER A 141 -53.99 -42.67 -40.17
N SER A 142 -54.36 -41.47 -40.56
CA SER A 142 -54.11 -40.25 -39.80
C SER A 142 -55.24 -39.24 -39.97
N ALA A 143 -55.23 -38.19 -39.15
CA ALA A 143 -56.07 -37.03 -39.32
C ALA A 143 -55.17 -35.79 -39.23
N TYR A 144 -55.43 -34.79 -40.08
CA TYR A 144 -54.73 -33.51 -39.96
C TYR A 144 -55.08 -32.83 -38.62
N PRO A 145 -54.15 -32.06 -38.04
CA PRO A 145 -54.44 -31.27 -36.84
C PRO A 145 -55.64 -30.34 -37.07
N SER A 146 -56.55 -30.27 -36.10
CA SER A 146 -57.68 -29.34 -36.18
C SER A 146 -57.24 -27.89 -35.90
N THR A 147 -58.07 -26.93 -36.28
CA THR A 147 -57.85 -25.50 -35.97
C THR A 147 -57.76 -25.28 -34.44
N GLU A 148 -58.57 -25.99 -33.66
CA GLU A 148 -58.55 -25.94 -32.20
C GLU A 148 -57.25 -26.51 -31.65
N GLN A 149 -56.74 -27.61 -32.23
CA GLN A 149 -55.49 -28.22 -31.79
C GLN A 149 -54.28 -27.36 -32.14
N THR A 150 -54.30 -26.69 -33.30
CA THR A 150 -53.25 -25.74 -33.68
C THR A 150 -53.29 -24.47 -32.82
N LEU A 151 -54.47 -23.91 -32.55
CA LEU A 151 -54.64 -22.79 -31.61
C LEU A 151 -54.25 -23.18 -30.18
N SER A 152 -54.57 -24.39 -29.74
CA SER A 152 -54.17 -24.91 -28.43
C SER A 152 -52.65 -25.06 -28.34
N SER A 153 -52.01 -25.56 -29.40
CA SER A 153 -50.55 -25.67 -29.47
C SER A 153 -49.88 -24.30 -29.47
N LEU A 154 -50.42 -23.33 -30.22
CA LEU A 154 -49.95 -21.95 -30.22
C LEU A 154 -50.15 -21.30 -28.85
N ALA A 155 -51.31 -21.49 -28.22
CA ALA A 155 -51.57 -20.99 -26.87
C ALA A 155 -50.62 -21.62 -25.85
N ALA A 156 -50.29 -22.91 -25.97
CA ALA A 156 -49.31 -23.56 -25.10
C ALA A 156 -47.89 -22.98 -25.31
N VAL A 157 -47.50 -22.65 -26.55
CA VAL A 157 -46.23 -21.96 -26.82
C VAL A 157 -46.25 -20.53 -26.29
N VAL A 158 -47.35 -19.78 -26.45
CA VAL A 158 -47.45 -18.40 -25.96
C VAL A 158 -47.48 -18.34 -24.43
N ASN A 159 -48.24 -19.22 -23.78
CA ASN A 159 -48.41 -19.24 -22.33
C ASN A 159 -47.31 -20.01 -21.60
N GLY A 160 -46.75 -21.05 -22.23
CA GLY A 160 -45.75 -21.95 -21.64
C GLY A 160 -44.33 -21.78 -22.21
N GLY A 161 -44.15 -20.98 -23.27
CA GLY A 161 -42.89 -20.85 -24.01
C GLY A 161 -42.38 -19.41 -24.07
N GLY A 162 -41.60 -19.02 -23.07
CA GLY A 162 -40.56 -18.01 -23.20
C GLY A 162 -40.98 -16.53 -23.26
N LEU A 163 -42.18 -16.15 -23.73
CA LEU A 163 -42.55 -14.73 -23.86
C LEU A 163 -42.61 -14.01 -22.51
N GLY A 164 -43.13 -14.66 -21.46
CA GLY A 164 -43.06 -14.14 -20.09
C GLY A 164 -41.63 -14.02 -19.55
N GLN A 165 -40.77 -14.99 -19.91
CA GLN A 165 -39.36 -15.02 -19.47
C GLN A 165 -38.51 -13.98 -20.20
N ILE A 166 -38.81 -13.67 -21.46
CA ILE A 166 -38.12 -12.61 -22.23
C ILE A 166 -38.38 -11.26 -21.58
N GLY A 167 -39.62 -10.99 -21.14
CA GLY A 167 -39.94 -9.76 -20.40
C GLY A 167 -39.11 -9.64 -19.13
N GLU A 168 -38.97 -10.74 -18.37
CA GLU A 168 -38.19 -10.78 -17.14
C GLU A 168 -36.67 -10.67 -17.37
N VAL A 169 -36.14 -11.32 -18.42
CA VAL A 169 -34.73 -11.19 -18.82
C VAL A 169 -34.42 -9.76 -19.26
N VAL A 170 -35.27 -9.17 -20.09
CA VAL A 170 -35.12 -7.77 -20.53
C VAL A 170 -35.23 -6.82 -19.34
N HIS A 171 -36.17 -7.05 -18.43
CA HIS A 171 -36.32 -6.25 -17.21
C HIS A 171 -35.08 -6.37 -16.31
N ASN A 172 -34.59 -7.58 -16.03
CA ASN A 172 -33.41 -7.80 -15.20
C ASN A 172 -32.14 -7.23 -15.83
N PHE A 173 -31.99 -7.36 -17.15
CA PHE A 173 -30.88 -6.76 -17.88
C PHE A 173 -30.95 -5.22 -17.85
N SER A 174 -32.15 -4.66 -18.07
CA SER A 174 -32.38 -3.21 -17.97
C SER A 174 -32.10 -2.71 -16.55
N THR A 175 -32.59 -3.40 -15.51
CA THR A 175 -32.32 -3.06 -14.10
C THR A 175 -30.84 -3.20 -13.74
N ALA A 176 -30.13 -4.18 -14.30
CA ALA A 176 -28.69 -4.35 -14.07
C ALA A 176 -27.86 -3.24 -14.74
N LEU A 177 -28.33 -2.67 -15.85
CA LEU A 177 -27.67 -1.58 -16.57
C LEU A 177 -28.12 -0.18 -16.10
N ALA A 178 -29.34 -0.05 -15.58
CA ALA A 178 -29.92 1.20 -15.12
C ALA A 178 -29.09 1.80 -13.98
N GLY A 179 -28.65 3.05 -14.14
CA GLY A 179 -27.77 3.74 -13.19
C GLY A 179 -26.29 3.36 -13.31
N ARG A 180 -25.92 2.48 -14.25
CA ARG A 180 -24.52 2.08 -14.53
C ARG A 180 -24.08 2.44 -15.95
N GLU A 181 -24.88 3.21 -16.69
CA GLU A 181 -24.63 3.58 -18.09
C GLU A 181 -23.31 4.34 -18.24
N GLY A 182 -22.98 5.20 -17.26
CA GLY A 182 -21.70 5.90 -17.19
C GLY A 182 -20.52 4.94 -17.06
N ALA A 183 -20.62 3.95 -16.17
CA ALA A 183 -19.57 2.95 -15.94
C ALA A 183 -19.33 2.05 -17.17
N VAL A 184 -20.42 1.65 -17.85
CA VAL A 184 -20.32 0.86 -19.10
C VAL A 184 -19.66 1.69 -20.21
N ARG A 185 -20.06 2.96 -20.35
CA ARG A 185 -19.45 3.87 -21.33
C ARG A 185 -17.95 4.09 -21.07
N ASP A 186 -17.58 4.25 -19.80
CA ASP A 186 -16.18 4.41 -19.41
C ASP A 186 -15.36 3.14 -19.64
N LEU A 187 -15.94 1.95 -19.37
CA LEU A 187 -15.29 0.68 -19.67
C LEU A 187 -15.03 0.55 -21.18
N LEU A 188 -16.01 0.88 -22.02
CA LEU A 188 -15.87 0.83 -23.48
C LEU A 188 -14.80 1.80 -23.97
N LYS A 189 -14.76 3.04 -23.45
CA LYS A 189 -13.70 4.01 -23.77
C LYS A 189 -12.31 3.52 -23.34
N ARG A 190 -12.21 2.92 -22.16
CA ARG A 190 -10.94 2.37 -21.66
C ARG A 190 -10.48 1.17 -22.50
N LEU A 191 -11.42 0.33 -22.92
CA LEU A 191 -11.13 -0.80 -23.80
C LEU A 191 -10.67 -0.32 -25.18
N ASP A 192 -11.36 0.68 -25.75
CA ASP A 192 -10.97 1.32 -27.01
C ASP A 192 -9.56 1.94 -26.91
N THR A 193 -9.29 2.68 -25.83
CA THR A 193 -7.96 3.24 -25.56
C THR A 193 -6.90 2.16 -25.43
N PHE A 194 -7.20 1.08 -24.72
CA PHE A 194 -6.28 -0.04 -24.54
C PHE A 194 -5.99 -0.75 -25.85
N VAL A 195 -7.01 -1.08 -26.64
CA VAL A 195 -6.87 -1.72 -27.95
C VAL A 195 -6.12 -0.80 -28.92
N GLY A 196 -6.42 0.50 -28.92
CA GLY A 196 -5.70 1.51 -29.70
C GLY A 196 -4.22 1.56 -29.33
N THR A 197 -3.90 1.68 -28.05
CA THR A 197 -2.51 1.70 -27.55
C THR A 197 -1.77 0.42 -27.92
N LEU A 198 -2.41 -0.74 -27.79
CA LEU A 198 -1.81 -2.02 -28.15
C LEU A 198 -1.56 -2.13 -29.66
N ASN A 199 -2.46 -1.60 -30.48
CA ASN A 199 -2.29 -1.54 -31.92
C ASN A 199 -1.14 -0.60 -32.32
N ASP A 200 -1.03 0.55 -31.65
CA ASP A 200 0.04 1.52 -31.90
C ASP A 200 1.41 0.96 -31.50
N GLN A 201 1.48 0.16 -30.42
CA GLN A 201 2.71 -0.49 -29.95
C GLN A 201 3.05 -1.80 -30.70
N ARG A 202 2.21 -2.23 -31.65
CA ARG A 202 2.41 -3.49 -32.37
C ARG A 202 3.78 -3.57 -33.04
N ASP A 203 4.18 -2.49 -33.72
CA ASP A 203 5.43 -2.45 -34.46
C ASP A 203 6.63 -2.48 -33.51
N GLU A 204 6.56 -1.80 -32.36
CA GLU A 204 7.58 -1.84 -31.31
C GLU A 204 7.75 -3.25 -30.72
N ILE A 205 6.64 -3.98 -30.51
CA ILE A 205 6.67 -5.37 -30.05
C ILE A 205 7.34 -6.28 -31.09
N VAL A 206 7.01 -6.10 -32.38
CA VAL A 206 7.64 -6.84 -33.47
C VAL A 206 9.13 -6.52 -33.55
N ASP A 207 9.52 -5.27 -33.38
CA ASP A 207 10.91 -4.85 -33.37
C ASP A 207 11.69 -5.43 -32.19
N ALA A 208 11.09 -5.49 -31.00
CA ALA A 208 11.67 -6.14 -29.84
C ALA A 208 11.89 -7.64 -30.07
N ILE A 209 10.91 -8.34 -30.66
CA ILE A 209 11.04 -9.76 -31.03
C ILE A 209 12.17 -9.95 -32.05
N ASN A 210 12.23 -9.09 -33.07
CA ASN A 210 13.29 -9.12 -34.07
C ASN A 210 14.67 -8.83 -33.47
N ALA A 211 14.76 -7.90 -32.53
CA ALA A 211 15.99 -7.61 -31.79
C ALA A 211 16.45 -8.80 -30.94
N LEU A 212 15.52 -9.46 -30.26
CA LEU A 212 15.80 -10.68 -29.49
C LEU A 212 16.25 -11.81 -30.41
N ASN A 213 15.62 -11.99 -31.57
CA ASN A 213 16.03 -12.98 -32.56
C ASN A 213 17.43 -12.70 -33.12
N ARG A 214 17.77 -11.43 -33.40
CA ARG A 214 19.12 -11.02 -33.78
C ARG A 214 20.13 -11.30 -32.67
N LEU A 215 19.80 -11.00 -31.42
CA LEU A 215 20.66 -11.28 -30.28
C LEU A 215 20.89 -12.79 -30.10
N ALA A 216 19.83 -13.58 -30.18
CA ALA A 216 19.91 -15.04 -30.13
C ALA A 216 20.76 -15.60 -31.27
N GLY A 217 20.63 -15.05 -32.49
CA GLY A 217 21.49 -15.36 -33.63
C GLY A 217 22.97 -15.06 -33.34
N THR A 218 23.28 -13.87 -32.85
CA THR A 218 24.65 -13.50 -32.46
C THR A 218 25.23 -14.46 -31.43
N PHE A 219 24.46 -14.85 -30.40
CA PHE A 219 24.91 -15.83 -29.41
C PHE A 219 25.10 -17.23 -29.99
N ALA A 220 24.24 -17.64 -30.92
CA ALA A 220 24.39 -18.92 -31.62
C ALA A 220 25.67 -18.94 -32.48
N ASP A 221 25.95 -17.86 -33.20
CA ASP A 221 27.15 -17.71 -34.03
C ASP A 221 28.43 -17.62 -33.18
N GLN A 222 28.35 -16.99 -32.00
CA GLN A 222 29.47 -16.87 -31.06
C GLN A 222 29.55 -18.01 -30.03
N ARG A 223 28.80 -19.11 -30.23
CA ARG A 223 28.74 -20.24 -29.31
C ARG A 223 30.12 -20.79 -28.93
N ASP A 224 31.03 -20.90 -29.89
CA ASP A 224 32.38 -21.42 -29.66
C ASP A 224 33.25 -20.47 -28.82
N VAL A 225 33.10 -19.16 -29.04
CA VAL A 225 33.78 -18.12 -28.24
C VAL A 225 33.25 -18.10 -26.81
N LEU A 226 31.93 -18.20 -26.63
CA LEU A 226 31.30 -18.25 -25.31
C LEU A 226 31.69 -19.53 -24.56
N ALA A 227 31.74 -20.67 -25.24
CA ALA A 227 32.21 -21.93 -24.68
C ALA A 227 33.70 -21.88 -24.28
N GLU A 228 34.53 -21.19 -25.06
CA GLU A 228 35.94 -20.95 -24.74
C GLU A 228 36.10 -20.03 -23.52
N ALA A 229 35.33 -18.95 -23.44
CA ALA A 229 35.31 -18.06 -22.29
C ALA A 229 34.87 -18.79 -21.02
N LEU A 230 33.81 -19.58 -21.08
CA LEU A 230 33.33 -20.40 -19.96
C LEU A 230 34.35 -21.48 -19.54
N ARG A 231 35.22 -21.94 -20.45
CA ARG A 231 36.36 -22.82 -20.11
C ARG A 231 37.52 -22.05 -19.47
N LYS A 232 37.73 -20.78 -19.79
CA LYS A 232 38.84 -19.94 -19.30
C LYS A 232 38.56 -19.17 -18.01
N VAL A 233 37.29 -18.90 -17.68
CA VAL A 233 36.90 -18.15 -16.47
C VAL A 233 37.22 -18.90 -15.17
N PRO A 234 36.95 -20.21 -15.00
CA PRO A 234 37.26 -20.89 -13.74
C PRO A 234 38.74 -20.85 -13.35
N PRO A 235 39.70 -21.10 -14.27
CA PRO A 235 41.13 -20.92 -13.97
C PRO A 235 41.51 -19.49 -13.56
N ALA A 236 40.89 -18.47 -14.15
CA ALA A 236 41.14 -17.07 -13.79
C ALA A 236 40.58 -16.71 -12.40
N LEU A 237 39.40 -17.26 -12.06
CA LEU A 237 38.82 -17.12 -10.73
C LEU A 237 39.64 -17.87 -9.67
N ASP A 238 40.23 -19.01 -10.00
CA ASP A 238 41.15 -19.73 -9.10
C ASP A 238 42.40 -18.89 -8.79
N VAL A 239 42.94 -18.17 -9.78
CA VAL A 239 44.04 -17.22 -9.55
C VAL A 239 43.61 -16.08 -8.63
N LEU A 240 42.43 -15.51 -8.84
CA LEU A 240 41.91 -14.42 -7.99
C LEU A 240 41.65 -14.89 -6.55
N ILE A 241 41.09 -16.09 -6.36
CA ILE A 241 40.89 -16.71 -5.05
C ILE A 241 42.24 -16.95 -4.38
N ARG A 242 43.26 -17.39 -5.13
CA ARG A 242 44.62 -17.59 -4.61
C ARG A 242 45.29 -16.29 -4.16
N GLU A 243 45.02 -15.17 -4.82
CA GLU A 243 45.59 -13.84 -4.47
C GLU A 243 44.77 -13.09 -3.40
N ARG A 244 43.54 -13.52 -3.09
CA ARG A 244 42.69 -12.93 -2.03
C ARG A 244 43.41 -12.70 -0.69
N PRO A 245 44.25 -13.63 -0.16
CA PRO A 245 44.97 -13.42 1.09
C PRO A 245 45.92 -12.22 1.06
N ARG A 246 46.53 -11.93 -0.10
CA ARG A 246 47.43 -10.79 -0.29
C ARG A 246 46.68 -9.46 -0.25
N PHE A 247 45.50 -9.40 -0.89
CA PHE A 247 44.65 -8.21 -0.81
C PHE A 247 44.16 -7.95 0.62
N THR A 248 43.74 -8.98 1.34
CA THR A 248 43.33 -8.82 2.75
C THR A 248 44.50 -8.40 3.63
N ALA A 249 45.71 -8.93 3.39
CA ALA A 249 46.90 -8.52 4.12
C ALA A 249 47.27 -7.05 3.83
N ALA A 250 47.16 -6.60 2.58
CA ALA A 250 47.41 -5.20 2.21
C ALA A 250 46.41 -4.24 2.89
N LEU A 251 45.13 -4.60 2.91
CA LEU A 251 44.10 -3.81 3.59
C LEU A 251 44.31 -3.76 5.10
N ASP A 252 44.71 -4.85 5.74
CA ASP A 252 45.02 -4.83 7.18
C ASP A 252 46.27 -4.00 7.50
N LYS A 253 47.32 -4.07 6.65
CA LYS A 253 48.49 -3.19 6.77
C LYS A 253 48.12 -1.71 6.66
N LEU A 254 47.21 -1.35 5.75
CA LEU A 254 46.69 0.01 5.62
C LEU A 254 45.91 0.44 6.87
N ARG A 255 45.09 -0.45 7.43
CA ARG A 255 44.36 -0.21 8.69
C ARG A 255 45.31 0.07 9.86
N VAL A 256 46.37 -0.73 10.01
CA VAL A 256 47.41 -0.54 11.03
C VAL A 256 48.10 0.80 10.86
N PHE A 257 48.51 1.14 9.62
CA PHE A 257 49.13 2.43 9.32
C PHE A 257 48.23 3.61 9.69
N SER A 258 46.96 3.58 9.29
CA SER A 258 45.98 4.64 9.61
C SER A 258 45.83 4.84 11.12
N ASN A 259 45.72 3.76 11.90
CA ASN A 259 45.58 3.86 13.36
C ASN A 259 46.81 4.51 14.01
N THR A 260 48.01 4.17 13.53
CA THR A 260 49.26 4.76 14.04
C THR A 260 49.35 6.25 13.70
N ALA A 261 49.03 6.63 12.46
CA ALA A 261 49.05 8.03 12.04
C ALA A 261 48.07 8.89 12.85
N THR A 262 46.84 8.43 13.06
CA THR A 262 45.84 9.14 13.87
C THR A 262 46.28 9.30 15.32
N ARG A 263 46.89 8.27 15.92
CA ARG A 263 47.41 8.36 17.29
C ARG A 263 48.52 9.41 17.41
N LEU A 264 49.49 9.39 16.49
CA LEU A 264 50.60 10.35 16.50
C LEU A 264 50.11 11.80 16.41
N ILE A 265 49.09 12.07 15.57
CA ILE A 265 48.50 13.40 15.43
C ILE A 265 47.84 13.85 16.74
N ASN A 266 47.03 12.98 17.35
CA ASN A 266 46.32 13.31 18.60
C ASN A 266 47.28 13.54 19.77
N ASP A 267 48.28 12.68 19.93
CA ASP A 267 49.27 12.79 21.01
C ASP A 267 50.10 14.08 20.86
N SER A 268 50.56 14.39 19.63
CA SER A 268 51.32 15.62 19.35
C SER A 268 50.53 16.90 19.62
N GLN A 269 49.23 16.90 19.31
CA GLN A 269 48.35 18.03 19.61
C GLN A 269 48.19 18.23 21.12
N ALA A 270 47.98 17.14 21.87
CA ALA A 270 47.81 17.18 23.32
C ALA A 270 49.06 17.72 24.02
N ASP A 271 50.24 17.23 23.63
CA ASP A 271 51.52 17.67 24.20
C ASP A 271 51.83 19.14 23.87
N LEU A 272 51.54 19.59 22.65
CA LEU A 272 51.74 20.99 22.27
C LEU A 272 50.87 21.93 23.10
N VAL A 273 49.59 21.59 23.29
CA VAL A 273 48.67 22.39 24.12
C VAL A 273 49.10 22.39 25.59
N ALA A 274 49.54 21.26 26.11
CA ALA A 274 50.05 21.16 27.49
C ALA A 274 51.30 22.02 27.70
N ASN A 275 52.25 21.98 26.77
CA ASN A 275 53.47 22.79 26.83
C ASN A 275 53.15 24.29 26.77
N LEU A 276 52.25 24.71 25.89
CA LEU A 276 51.84 26.13 25.81
C LEU A 276 51.18 26.62 27.09
N LYS A 277 50.32 25.81 27.73
CA LYS A 277 49.73 26.14 29.04
C LYS A 277 50.78 26.25 30.14
N ASN A 278 51.79 25.39 30.14
CA ASN A 278 52.87 25.44 31.13
C ASN A 278 53.79 26.66 30.96
N LEU A 279 53.88 27.24 29.76
CA LEU A 279 54.65 28.46 29.46
C LEU A 279 53.90 29.76 29.83
N GLU A 280 52.57 29.72 29.94
CA GLU A 280 51.73 30.88 30.26
C GLU A 280 52.17 31.61 31.55
N PRO A 281 52.43 30.94 32.69
CA PRO A 281 52.76 31.62 33.94
C PRO A 281 54.09 32.38 33.86
N THR A 282 55.08 31.81 33.16
CA THR A 282 56.40 32.42 33.00
C THR A 282 56.35 33.66 32.12
N ILE A 283 55.63 33.60 31.00
CA ILE A 283 55.44 34.76 30.13
C ILE A 283 54.63 35.85 30.84
N ARG A 284 53.62 35.46 31.63
CA ARG A 284 52.83 36.40 32.42
C ARG A 284 53.66 37.10 33.50
N ALA A 285 54.45 36.35 34.26
CA ALA A 285 55.36 36.93 35.25
C ALA A 285 56.37 37.90 34.63
N LEU A 286 56.89 37.60 33.43
CA LEU A 286 57.78 38.52 32.72
C LEU A 286 57.06 39.77 32.22
N ALA A 287 55.82 39.62 31.73
CA ALA A 287 54.99 40.76 31.31
C ALA A 287 54.64 41.69 32.49
N ASP A 288 54.36 41.12 33.67
CA ASP A 288 54.00 41.88 34.88
C ASP A 288 55.18 42.75 35.39
N VAL A 289 56.44 42.33 35.20
CA VAL A 289 57.65 43.08 35.64
C VAL A 289 58.13 44.11 34.59
N GLY A 290 57.60 44.07 33.36
CA GLY A 290 58.04 44.93 32.25
C GLY A 290 58.15 46.43 32.56
N PRO A 291 57.17 47.07 33.24
CA PRO A 291 57.23 48.50 33.56
C PRO A 291 58.33 48.86 34.56
N GLU A 292 58.59 47.98 35.54
CA GLU A 292 59.58 48.22 36.60
C GLU A 292 61.01 48.04 36.09
N LEU A 293 61.23 47.11 35.16
CA LEU A 293 62.53 46.90 34.51
C LEU A 293 63.02 48.16 33.79
N GLY A 294 62.14 48.86 33.07
CA GLY A 294 62.49 50.11 32.39
C GLY A 294 62.90 51.21 33.37
N ALA A 295 62.16 51.35 34.47
CA ALA A 295 62.46 52.33 35.52
C ALA A 295 63.77 52.01 36.26
N ALA A 296 64.02 50.74 36.56
CA ALA A 296 65.24 50.30 37.25
C ALA A 296 66.51 50.49 36.40
N ILE A 297 66.44 50.20 35.10
CA ILE A 297 67.57 50.43 34.17
C ILE A 297 67.87 51.93 34.08
N ALA A 298 66.86 52.79 33.95
CA ALA A 298 67.06 54.24 33.91
C ALA A 298 67.69 54.78 35.21
N ALA A 299 67.26 54.29 36.38
CA ALA A 299 67.79 54.72 37.68
C ALA A 299 69.27 54.34 37.89
N SER A 300 69.74 53.24 37.28
CA SER A 300 71.11 52.76 37.45
C SER A 300 72.18 53.72 36.92
N PHE A 301 71.87 54.54 35.91
CA PHE A 301 72.83 55.44 35.27
C PHE A 301 73.04 56.78 36.00
N VAL A 302 72.19 57.15 36.97
CA VAL A 302 72.21 58.49 37.60
C VAL A 302 72.59 58.45 39.09
N PHE A 303 72.62 57.29 39.72
CA PHE A 303 73.00 57.13 41.13
C PHE A 303 74.43 57.63 41.44
N PRO A 304 74.68 58.37 42.54
CA PRO A 304 73.80 58.69 43.67
C PRO A 304 72.97 59.97 43.51
N PHE A 305 73.01 60.62 42.35
CA PHE A 305 72.31 61.89 42.12
C PHE A 305 71.00 61.64 41.38
N THR A 306 69.86 61.93 42.00
CA THR A 306 68.57 61.78 41.28
C THR A 306 68.55 62.70 40.05
N GLN A 307 67.78 62.36 39.01
CA GLN A 307 67.58 63.24 37.84
C GLN A 307 67.21 64.67 38.28
N ASN A 308 66.36 64.79 39.31
CA ASN A 308 65.98 66.06 39.94
C ASN A 308 67.15 66.83 40.57
N PHE A 309 68.16 66.14 41.11
CA PHE A 309 69.39 66.77 41.61
C PHE A 309 70.23 67.30 40.46
N VAL A 310 70.42 66.51 39.40
CA VAL A 310 71.16 66.93 38.20
C VAL A 310 70.52 68.17 37.58
N ASP A 311 69.20 68.18 37.41
CA ASP A 311 68.45 69.30 36.83
C ASP A 311 68.51 70.59 37.68
N ARG A 312 68.71 70.48 39.00
CA ARG A 312 68.74 71.65 39.91
C ARG A 312 70.14 72.15 40.23
N ALA A 313 71.11 71.26 40.42
CA ALA A 313 72.43 71.59 40.94
C ALA A 313 73.44 71.93 39.84
N VAL A 314 73.24 71.42 38.63
CA VAL A 314 74.15 71.64 37.49
C VAL A 314 73.50 72.63 36.53
N ARG A 315 73.81 73.92 36.68
CA ARG A 315 73.44 74.96 35.70
C ARG A 315 74.66 75.31 34.84
N GLY A 316 74.82 74.58 33.74
CA GLY A 316 75.97 74.70 32.83
C GLY A 316 77.06 73.67 33.11
N ASP A 317 78.31 73.99 32.74
CA ASP A 317 79.33 72.94 32.52
C ASP A 317 80.30 72.75 33.70
N TYR A 318 80.11 73.42 34.85
CA TYR A 318 80.96 73.23 36.02
C TYR A 318 80.25 73.47 37.36
N PHE A 319 80.70 72.77 38.41
CA PHE A 319 80.34 72.99 39.82
C PHE A 319 81.63 72.94 40.66
N ASN A 320 81.81 73.89 41.58
CA ASN A 320 82.96 73.93 42.48
C ASN A 320 82.59 73.39 43.87
N LEU A 321 83.39 72.46 44.38
CA LEU A 321 83.23 71.84 45.70
C LEU A 321 84.45 72.18 46.59
N HIS A 322 84.21 72.61 47.83
CA HIS A 322 85.24 72.73 48.86
C HIS A 322 84.94 71.74 49.99
N VAL A 323 85.95 70.97 50.42
CA VAL A 323 85.82 69.95 51.47
C VAL A 323 86.99 70.09 52.43
N ASP A 324 86.71 70.40 53.70
CA ASP A 324 87.69 70.37 54.78
C ASP A 324 87.59 69.05 55.55
N LEU A 325 88.68 68.30 55.60
CA LEU A 325 88.79 67.01 56.29
C LEU A 325 89.71 67.16 57.51
N ASP A 326 89.13 67.17 58.71
CA ASP A 326 89.89 67.16 59.96
C ASP A 326 89.99 65.74 60.51
N LEU A 327 91.22 65.23 60.48
CA LEU A 327 91.59 63.88 60.89
C LEU A 327 92.30 63.86 62.25
N SER A 328 92.13 64.89 63.08
CA SER A 328 92.67 64.88 64.44
C SER A 328 92.13 63.69 65.24
N ILE A 329 93.00 63.04 66.02
CA ILE A 329 92.65 61.83 66.78
C ILE A 329 91.41 62.04 67.66
N PRO A 330 91.23 63.17 68.37
CA PRO A 330 90.01 63.43 69.11
C PRO A 330 88.75 63.44 68.23
N ARG A 331 88.78 64.11 67.06
CA ARG A 331 87.64 64.11 66.11
C ARG A 331 87.35 62.74 65.54
N LEU A 332 88.37 61.96 65.21
CA LEU A 332 88.18 60.58 64.72
C LEU A 332 87.56 59.69 65.80
N LYS A 333 88.08 59.74 67.03
CA LYS A 333 87.55 58.95 68.16
C LYS A 333 86.13 59.32 68.55
N ARG A 334 85.78 60.61 68.51
CA ARG A 334 84.45 61.13 68.82
C ARG A 334 83.49 61.14 67.62
N GLY A 335 83.98 60.92 66.41
CA GLY A 335 83.16 60.91 65.21
C GLY A 335 83.15 59.52 64.58
N LEU A 336 84.04 59.32 63.62
CA LEU A 336 84.03 58.17 62.73
C LEU A 336 84.32 56.83 63.43
N MET A 337 84.98 56.84 64.59
CA MET A 337 85.27 55.65 65.38
C MET A 337 84.28 55.40 66.52
N LEU A 338 83.24 56.22 66.69
CA LEU A 338 82.16 55.93 67.64
C LEU A 338 81.49 54.60 67.29
N GLY A 339 81.32 53.74 68.29
CA GLY A 339 80.82 52.37 68.12
C GLY A 339 81.91 51.32 67.88
N THR A 340 83.18 51.73 67.71
CA THR A 340 84.33 50.82 67.77
C THR A 340 85.00 50.89 69.14
N HIS A 341 85.84 49.90 69.48
CA HIS A 341 86.58 49.90 70.74
C HIS A 341 87.58 51.06 70.90
N TRP A 342 87.92 51.77 69.82
CA TRP A 342 88.75 52.99 69.84
C TRP A 342 87.95 54.27 70.05
N GLY A 343 86.62 54.20 69.95
CA GLY A 343 85.71 55.33 70.06
C GLY A 343 85.62 55.84 71.49
N ALA A 344 85.64 57.17 71.66
CA ALA A 344 85.56 57.82 72.96
C ALA A 344 84.81 59.15 72.83
N LEU A 345 83.62 59.23 73.45
CA LEU A 345 82.73 60.40 73.39
C LEU A 345 83.24 61.59 74.20
N ASP A 346 84.05 61.31 75.23
CA ASP A 346 84.56 62.26 76.20
C ASP A 346 85.89 62.92 75.78
N GLN A 347 86.38 62.65 74.56
CA GLN A 347 87.61 63.27 74.08
C GLN A 347 87.42 64.79 73.88
N PRO A 348 88.29 65.63 74.48
CA PRO A 348 88.25 67.06 74.25
C PRO A 348 88.64 67.35 72.80
N LEU A 349 87.78 68.06 72.09
CA LEU A 349 88.02 68.47 70.71
C LEU A 349 88.92 69.70 70.70
N VAL A 350 89.99 69.65 69.92
CA VAL A 350 90.79 70.85 69.60
C VAL A 350 89.95 71.67 68.61
N PRO A 351 89.77 72.99 68.81
CA PRO A 351 89.03 73.83 67.88
C PRO A 351 89.63 73.79 66.47
N ALA A 352 88.79 73.73 65.44
CA ALA A 352 89.24 73.78 64.05
C ALA A 352 89.62 75.22 63.65
N PRO A 353 90.52 75.44 62.67
CA PRO A 353 90.81 76.77 62.15
C PRO A 353 89.51 77.47 61.71
N GLY A 354 89.11 78.53 62.42
CA GLY A 354 87.83 79.25 62.21
C GLY A 354 86.86 79.22 63.39
N ASP A 355 87.09 78.35 64.39
CA ASP A 355 86.25 78.27 65.61
C ASP A 355 86.59 79.41 66.62
N PRO A 356 85.60 79.90 67.40
CA PRO A 356 85.77 81.05 68.29
C PRO A 356 86.74 80.81 69.47
N TYR A 357 87.59 81.80 69.77
CA TYR A 357 88.76 81.71 70.67
C TYR A 357 88.50 81.37 72.15
N TYR A 358 87.25 81.45 72.62
CA TYR A 358 86.90 81.28 74.04
C TYR A 358 86.71 79.82 74.49
N LEU A 359 86.87 78.83 73.60
CA LEU A 359 86.74 77.40 73.93
C LEU A 359 87.98 76.79 74.64
N ASN A 360 88.91 77.60 75.18
CA ASN A 360 90.28 77.18 75.55
C ASN A 360 90.59 76.91 77.05
N TYR A 361 89.65 76.81 78.00
CA TYR A 361 89.98 76.42 79.40
C TYR A 361 88.94 75.48 80.06
N THR A 362 89.40 74.37 80.63
CA THR A 362 88.61 73.40 81.42
C THR A 362 87.98 74.05 82.65
N HIS A 363 86.66 73.93 82.80
CA HIS A 363 85.85 74.63 83.82
C HIS A 363 85.65 73.89 85.16
N ASP A 364 86.20 72.69 85.38
CA ASP A 364 86.08 71.99 86.67
C ASP A 364 87.31 71.10 86.98
N PRO A 365 88.42 71.69 87.45
CA PRO A 365 89.65 70.93 87.73
C PRO A 365 89.57 70.07 89.00
N LEU A 366 88.55 70.24 89.84
CA LEU A 366 88.46 69.55 91.14
C LEU A 366 87.68 68.23 91.10
N HIS A 367 86.77 68.04 90.14
CA HIS A 367 85.94 66.82 90.07
C HIS A 367 86.27 65.88 88.91
N ASP A 368 87.16 66.27 88.01
CA ASP A 368 87.56 65.43 86.88
C ASP A 368 88.28 64.12 87.29
N PRO A 369 89.10 64.07 88.35
CA PRO A 369 89.79 62.83 88.74
C PRO A 369 88.94 61.81 89.52
N ILE A 370 87.73 62.17 89.98
CA ILE A 370 86.95 61.35 90.95
C ILE A 370 85.67 60.77 90.31
N ARG A 371 85.46 60.94 89.00
CA ARG A 371 84.34 60.30 88.30
C ARG A 371 84.58 58.79 88.25
N PRO A 372 83.68 57.94 88.80
CA PRO A 372 83.88 56.50 88.78
C PRO A 372 83.99 56.01 87.32
N PRO A 373 84.89 55.04 87.03
CA PRO A 373 85.01 54.51 85.69
C PRO A 373 83.67 53.92 85.25
N TRP A 374 83.31 54.21 84.00
CA TRP A 374 82.05 53.80 83.39
C TRP A 374 81.83 52.29 83.50
N VAL A 375 80.64 51.90 83.98
CA VAL A 375 80.22 50.50 84.08
C VAL A 375 79.25 50.20 82.94
N ASP A 376 79.53 49.13 82.21
CA ASP A 376 78.72 48.63 81.11
C ASP A 376 77.30 48.27 81.57
N PRO A 377 76.25 48.99 81.13
CA PRO A 377 74.88 48.80 81.60
C PRO A 377 74.28 47.45 81.20
N GLU A 378 74.87 46.72 80.25
CA GLU A 378 74.39 45.39 79.85
C GLU A 378 74.83 44.25 80.80
N ARG A 379 75.77 44.51 81.72
CA ARG A 379 76.26 43.51 82.69
C ARG A 379 75.45 43.43 83.99
N VAL A 380 74.39 44.22 84.15
CA VAL A 380 73.56 44.19 85.36
C VAL A 380 72.42 43.18 85.18
N PRO A 381 72.33 42.11 86.00
CA PRO A 381 71.21 41.17 85.90
C PRO A 381 69.88 41.87 86.24
N LEU A 382 68.92 41.85 85.32
CA LEU A 382 67.58 42.38 85.58
C LEU A 382 66.86 41.50 86.63
N PRO A 383 66.20 42.08 87.65
CA PRO A 383 65.43 41.31 88.63
C PRO A 383 64.19 40.65 87.99
N PRO A 384 63.76 39.47 88.47
CA PRO A 384 62.62 38.75 87.91
C PRO A 384 61.29 39.52 88.09
N PRO A 385 60.31 39.34 87.19
CA PRO A 385 59.02 40.02 87.26
C PRO A 385 58.20 39.57 88.48
N PRO A 386 57.39 40.46 89.09
CA PRO A 386 56.60 40.15 90.28
C PRO A 386 55.47 39.13 89.99
N PRO A 387 55.10 38.29 90.97
CA PRO A 387 54.06 37.28 90.78
C PRO A 387 52.69 37.92 90.56
N GLY A 388 52.10 37.72 89.37
CA GLY A 388 50.74 38.15 89.04
C GLY A 388 50.55 38.86 87.69
N ALA A 389 51.61 39.20 86.96
CA ALA A 389 51.48 39.83 85.64
C ALA A 389 51.28 38.78 84.53
N ARG A 390 50.06 38.66 83.99
CA ARG A 390 49.77 37.92 82.74
C ARG A 390 49.94 38.86 81.54
N LEU A 391 50.78 38.46 80.58
CA LEU A 391 50.85 39.11 79.26
C LEU A 391 49.56 38.80 78.48
N PRO A 392 48.83 39.79 77.91
CA PRO A 392 47.62 39.52 77.13
C PRO A 392 47.95 38.78 75.83
N GLY A 393 47.34 37.60 75.63
CA GLY A 393 47.38 36.88 74.36
C GLY A 393 46.32 37.39 73.37
N PRO A 394 46.46 37.11 72.06
CA PRO A 394 45.46 37.48 71.05
C PRO A 394 44.14 36.68 71.21
N PRO A 395 42.98 37.26 70.82
CA PRO A 395 41.64 36.74 71.13
C PRO A 395 41.22 35.47 70.36
N PRO A 396 40.27 34.67 70.90
CA PRO A 396 39.85 33.37 70.33
C PRO A 396 38.90 33.48 69.13
N THR A 397 38.97 32.47 68.25
CA THR A 397 38.12 32.27 67.05
C THR A 397 36.68 31.83 67.38
N PRO A 398 35.63 32.34 66.68
CA PRO A 398 34.23 31.94 66.92
C PRO A 398 33.93 30.50 66.45
N ALA A 399 33.06 29.80 67.20
CA ALA A 399 32.60 28.43 66.95
C ALA A 399 31.48 28.34 65.88
N PRO A 400 31.30 27.18 65.19
CA PRO A 400 30.34 27.02 64.10
C PRO A 400 28.88 26.85 64.58
N ALA A 401 27.92 27.36 63.81
CA ALA A 401 26.48 27.25 64.07
C ALA A 401 25.89 25.89 63.63
N PRO A 402 24.87 25.34 64.33
CA PRO A 402 24.30 24.02 64.07
C PRO A 402 23.25 23.99 62.94
N ALA A 403 23.12 22.82 62.29
CA ALA A 403 22.22 22.57 61.15
C ALA A 403 20.73 22.41 61.55
N PRO A 404 19.76 22.88 60.74
CA PRO A 404 18.33 22.60 60.95
C PRO A 404 17.92 21.19 60.45
N GLY A 405 17.10 20.49 61.24
CA GLY A 405 16.64 19.10 61.02
C GLY A 405 15.44 18.90 60.07
N PRO A 406 14.95 17.66 59.91
CA PRO A 406 14.10 17.22 58.79
C PRO A 406 12.59 17.41 59.03
N GLY A 407 11.83 17.60 57.96
CA GLY A 407 10.35 17.67 57.95
C GLY A 407 9.72 16.83 56.81
N PRO A 408 8.42 16.46 56.91
CA PRO A 408 7.92 15.11 56.60
C PRO A 408 7.24 14.93 55.21
N ALA A 409 6.99 13.66 54.85
CA ALA A 409 6.24 13.18 53.66
C ALA A 409 5.09 12.23 54.12
N PRO A 410 4.19 11.66 53.27
CA PRO A 410 3.52 12.08 52.01
C PRO A 410 1.98 11.79 51.98
N GLY A 411 1.27 12.04 50.87
CA GLY A 411 0.04 11.32 50.47
C GLY A 411 -0.94 12.08 49.51
N PRO A 412 -1.94 11.41 48.91
CA PRO A 412 -1.91 10.81 47.55
C PRO A 412 -2.84 11.52 46.52
N GLY A 413 -2.61 11.27 45.22
CA GLY A 413 -3.31 11.93 44.09
C GLY A 413 -4.67 11.32 43.68
N PRO A 414 -5.36 11.95 42.69
CA PRO A 414 -6.07 11.15 41.67
C PRO A 414 -6.07 11.69 40.22
N ALA A 415 -5.96 10.73 39.29
CA ALA A 415 -6.51 10.50 37.93
C ALA A 415 -6.50 11.57 36.79
N PRO A 416 -6.20 11.15 35.53
CA PRO A 416 -6.21 11.99 34.33
C PRO A 416 -7.56 12.03 33.60
N GLY A 417 -7.86 13.15 32.93
CA GLY A 417 -9.00 13.35 32.01
C GLY A 417 -8.54 13.63 30.55
N PRO A 418 -9.41 13.41 29.54
CA PRO A 418 -9.01 13.09 28.16
C PRO A 418 -8.85 14.30 27.21
N ALA A 419 -8.17 14.05 26.09
CA ALA A 419 -7.77 15.01 25.04
C ALA A 419 -8.89 15.43 24.06
N PRO A 420 -8.77 16.61 23.41
CA PRO A 420 -9.36 16.89 22.11
C PRO A 420 -8.30 16.96 20.99
N GLY A 421 -8.72 16.60 19.78
CA GLY A 421 -7.91 16.32 18.59
C GLY A 421 -7.44 17.52 17.75
N PRO A 422 -6.91 17.26 16.54
CA PRO A 422 -6.05 18.18 15.81
C PRO A 422 -6.81 19.10 14.85
N ASP A 423 -6.57 20.41 14.93
CA ASP A 423 -7.02 21.40 13.94
C ASP A 423 -5.86 21.95 13.11
N ALA A 424 -5.96 21.67 11.81
CA ALA A 424 -5.57 22.45 10.63
C ALA A 424 -4.29 23.31 10.63
N ALA A 425 -3.32 22.90 9.80
CA ALA A 425 -2.30 23.77 9.22
C ALA A 425 -2.82 24.41 7.92
N PRO A 426 -2.62 25.73 7.70
CA PRO A 426 -2.90 26.36 6.41
C PRO A 426 -1.68 26.33 5.49
N THR A 427 -1.96 26.14 4.21
CA THR A 427 -1.07 26.23 3.06
C THR A 427 -0.89 27.68 2.56
N GLU A 428 0.27 27.90 1.92
CA GLU A 428 0.58 28.82 0.81
C GLU A 428 0.91 30.31 1.02
N GLY A 429 1.89 30.73 0.20
CA GLY A 429 2.39 32.09 -0.06
C GLY A 429 3.92 32.12 -0.01
N GLY A 430 4.72 32.07 -1.09
CA GLY A 430 4.53 32.67 -2.41
C GLY A 430 5.31 33.99 -2.46
N GLY A 431 6.58 33.94 -2.89
CA GLY A 431 7.48 35.08 -3.05
C GLY A 431 8.85 34.65 -3.56
#